data_AF-A0A2V7JMQ3-F1
#
_entry.id   AF-A0A2V7JMQ3-F1
#
_cell.length_a   1.000
_cell.length_b   1.000
_cell.length_c   1.000
_cell.angle_alpha   90.00
_cell.angle_beta   90.00
_cell.angle_gamma   90.00
#
_symmetry.space_group_name_H-M   'P 1'
#
loop_
_entity.id
_entity.type
_entity.pdbx_description
1 polymer ?
#
loop_
_entity_poly.entity_id
_entity_poly.type
_entity_poly.pdbx_seq_one_letter_code
_entity_poly.pdbx_strand_id
1 'polypeptide(L)'
;MRVLMVSLSMLVLAACGGRQVEVRTGPEPTTDVALHVTNNLSQAVNVYVVSGTNDIFLKQVAANSVEHIPVSGIPAGSTVNLRAVTVDGTRTYTKNNVTLATTMYEWRLP
;
A
#
# COMPACT_ATOMS: atom_id res chain seq x y z
N MET A 1 77.24 -12.06 8.48
CA MET A 1 77.27 -10.59 8.63
C MET A 1 75.88 -10.13 9.02
N ARG A 2 75.79 -9.44 10.17
CA ARG A 2 74.62 -8.72 10.67
C ARG A 2 74.39 -7.45 9.83
N VAL A 3 73.27 -6.76 10.12
CA VAL A 3 72.92 -5.37 9.75
C VAL A 3 72.08 -5.34 8.46
N LEU A 4 70.87 -4.79 8.38
CA LEU A 4 70.26 -3.63 9.05
C LEU A 4 68.72 -3.73 9.02
N MET A 5 68.09 -3.34 10.12
CA MET A 5 66.67 -2.93 10.20
C MET A 5 66.36 -1.80 9.22
N VAL A 6 65.24 -1.87 8.50
CA VAL A 6 64.41 -0.69 8.23
C VAL A 6 62.95 -1.09 8.37
N SER A 7 62.41 -0.82 9.55
CA SER A 7 60.99 -0.76 9.86
C SER A 7 60.38 0.48 9.20
N LEU A 8 59.56 0.28 8.16
CA LEU A 8 58.77 1.33 7.54
C LEU A 8 57.28 1.03 7.73
N SER A 9 56.74 1.57 8.82
CA SER A 9 55.31 1.61 9.13
C SER A 9 54.69 2.76 8.34
N MET A 10 53.87 2.46 7.33
CA MET A 10 52.95 3.44 6.75
C MET A 10 51.53 2.89 6.73
N LEU A 11 50.70 3.49 7.58
CA LEU A 11 49.26 3.40 7.57
C LEU A 11 48.73 4.00 6.26
N VAL A 12 47.82 3.31 5.57
CA VAL A 12 46.73 4.00 4.86
C VAL A 12 45.47 3.14 4.90
N LEU A 13 44.44 3.69 5.55
CA LEU A 13 43.08 3.18 5.54
C LEU A 13 42.50 3.29 4.13
N ALA A 14 42.35 2.19 3.40
CA ALA A 14 41.42 2.12 2.29
C ALA A 14 40.04 1.72 2.84
N ALA A 15 39.40 2.68 3.49
CA ALA A 15 38.00 2.61 3.88
C ALA A 15 37.15 2.44 2.62
N CYS A 16 36.34 1.37 2.60
CA CYS A 16 35.05 1.26 1.92
C CYS A 16 34.91 2.07 0.62
N GLY A 17 35.55 1.60 -0.46
CA GLY A 17 35.25 2.07 -1.81
C GLY A 17 33.79 1.79 -2.14
N GLY A 18 33.01 2.87 -2.27
CA GLY A 18 31.56 2.86 -2.37
C GLY A 18 31.03 1.90 -3.42
N ARG A 19 30.28 0.89 -2.96
CA ARG A 19 29.29 0.25 -3.82
C ARG A 19 28.22 1.29 -4.11
N GLN A 20 28.38 2.00 -5.22
CA GLN A 20 27.30 2.77 -5.81
C GLN A 20 26.24 1.77 -6.29
N VAL A 21 25.24 1.52 -5.45
CA VAL A 21 24.03 0.82 -5.85
C VAL A 21 23.22 1.82 -6.65
N GLU A 22 23.22 1.66 -7.96
CA GLU A 22 22.30 2.38 -8.83
C GLU A 22 20.90 1.86 -8.56
N VAL A 23 20.18 2.56 -7.69
CA VAL A 23 18.75 2.32 -7.48
C VAL A 23 18.06 2.85 -8.73
N ARG A 24 17.82 1.96 -9.70
CA ARG A 24 16.80 2.20 -10.70
C ARG A 24 15.48 2.29 -9.95
N THR A 25 15.02 3.50 -9.68
CA THR A 25 13.63 3.75 -9.33
C THR A 25 12.83 3.19 -10.50
N GLY A 26 12.14 2.07 -10.26
CA GLY A 26 11.19 1.52 -11.23
C GLY A 26 10.14 2.57 -11.58
N PRO A 27 9.44 2.40 -12.72
CA PRO A 27 8.37 3.32 -13.12
C PRO A 27 7.44 3.59 -11.94
N GLU A 28 7.06 4.86 -11.75
CA GLU A 28 6.08 5.29 -10.74
C GLU A 28 4.89 4.33 -10.73
N PRO A 29 4.40 3.93 -9.54
CA PRO A 29 3.27 3.01 -9.46
C PRO A 29 2.13 3.57 -10.29
N THR A 30 1.75 2.77 -11.30
CA THR A 30 0.66 2.99 -12.23
C THR A 30 -0.56 3.45 -11.46
N THR A 31 -0.91 4.73 -11.58
CA THR A 31 -2.16 5.38 -11.12
C THR A 31 -2.92 4.53 -10.10
N ASP A 32 -2.56 4.64 -8.82
CA ASP A 32 -3.20 3.87 -7.75
C ASP A 32 -4.71 4.13 -7.79
N VAL A 33 -5.46 3.10 -8.15
CA VAL A 33 -6.92 3.11 -8.04
C VAL A 33 -7.25 3.34 -6.58
N ALA A 34 -8.16 4.25 -6.30
CA ALA A 34 -8.51 4.57 -4.93
C ALA A 34 -10.02 4.66 -4.70
N LEU A 35 -10.43 4.39 -3.47
CA LEU A 35 -11.80 4.42 -2.99
C LEU A 35 -12.00 5.66 -2.11
N HIS A 36 -12.99 6.48 -2.44
CA HIS A 36 -13.49 7.51 -1.53
C HIS A 36 -14.64 6.93 -0.72
N VAL A 37 -14.38 6.57 0.54
CA VAL A 37 -15.40 5.98 1.39
C VAL A 37 -15.92 6.99 2.39
N THR A 38 -17.22 7.26 2.31
CA THR A 38 -17.92 8.09 3.30
C THR A 38 -18.74 7.18 4.20
N ASN A 39 -18.39 7.14 5.49
CA ASN A 39 -19.11 6.39 6.50
C ASN A 39 -19.95 7.34 7.35
N ASN A 40 -21.28 7.41 7.15
CA ASN A 40 -22.16 8.18 8.03
C ASN A 40 -22.76 7.33 9.18
N LEU A 41 -22.30 6.09 9.34
CA LEU A 41 -22.73 5.25 10.46
C LEU A 41 -22.09 5.75 11.77
N SER A 42 -22.78 5.49 12.88
CA SER A 42 -22.29 5.74 14.24
C SER A 42 -21.20 4.77 14.70
N GLN A 43 -20.78 3.85 13.84
CA GLN A 43 -19.79 2.81 14.13
C GLN A 43 -18.76 2.70 13.01
N ALA A 44 -17.57 2.22 13.37
CA ALA A 44 -16.52 1.95 12.39
C ALA A 44 -16.90 0.76 11.49
N VAL A 45 -16.33 0.73 10.29
CA VAL A 45 -16.55 -0.31 9.29
C VAL A 45 -15.24 -0.79 8.70
N ASN A 46 -15.14 -2.10 8.48
CA ASN A 46 -14.05 -2.74 7.77
C ASN A 46 -14.40 -2.80 6.29
N VAL A 47 -13.58 -2.15 5.46
CA VAL A 47 -13.77 -2.09 4.01
C VAL A 47 -12.92 -3.15 3.34
N TYR A 48 -13.54 -3.89 2.43
CA TYR A 48 -12.97 -4.96 1.65
C TYR A 48 -13.26 -4.74 0.17
N VAL A 49 -12.35 -5.22 -0.67
CA VAL A 49 -12.62 -5.46 -2.08
C VAL A 49 -12.68 -6.96 -2.31
N VAL A 50 -13.73 -7.39 -2.98
CA VAL A 50 -14.00 -8.78 -3.33
C VAL A 50 -13.74 -8.95 -4.82
N SER A 51 -12.69 -9.68 -5.16
CA SER A 51 -12.32 -10.01 -6.53
C SER A 51 -12.41 -11.52 -6.73
N GLY A 52 -13.45 -11.97 -7.44
CA GLY A 52 -13.79 -13.39 -7.54
C GLY A 52 -14.13 -13.97 -6.17
N THR A 53 -13.32 -14.94 -5.70
CA THR A 53 -13.48 -15.59 -4.38
C THR A 53 -12.59 -14.97 -3.30
N ASN A 54 -11.76 -13.98 -3.64
CA ASN A 54 -10.81 -13.38 -2.71
C ASN A 54 -11.37 -12.10 -2.09
N ASP A 55 -11.36 -12.05 -0.76
CA ASP A 55 -11.69 -10.86 0.02
C ASP A 55 -10.40 -10.18 0.49
N ILE A 56 -10.14 -8.99 -0.03
CA ILE A 56 -8.96 -8.19 0.30
C ILE A 56 -9.39 -7.10 1.28
N PHE A 57 -8.89 -7.15 2.51
CA PHE A 57 -9.09 -6.07 3.48
C PHE A 57 -8.27 -4.85 3.06
N LEU A 58 -8.92 -3.69 3.00
CA LEU A 58 -8.25 -2.44 2.67
C LEU A 58 -7.96 -1.61 3.92
N LYS A 59 -9.01 -1.22 4.65
CA LYS A 59 -8.90 -0.33 5.81
C LYS A 59 -10.15 -0.39 6.68
N GLN A 60 -9.99 -0.09 7.96
CA GLN A 60 -11.09 0.25 8.86
C GLN A 60 -11.37 1.76 8.78
N VAL A 61 -12.57 2.14 8.37
CA VAL A 61 -13.04 3.53 8.29
C VAL A 61 -13.79 3.86 9.58
N ALA A 62 -13.41 4.96 10.23
CA ALA A 62 -14.02 5.39 11.49
C ALA A 62 -15.50 5.79 11.29
N ALA A 63 -16.27 5.82 12.37
CA ALA A 63 -17.64 6.34 12.36
C ALA A 63 -17.67 7.82 11.93
N ASN A 64 -18.71 8.23 11.19
CA ASN A 64 -18.91 9.62 10.75
C ASN A 64 -17.66 10.24 10.09
N SER A 65 -16.96 9.48 9.25
CA SER A 65 -15.70 9.90 8.65
C SER A 65 -15.64 9.64 7.15
N VAL A 66 -14.71 10.33 6.51
CA VAL A 66 -14.43 10.18 5.08
C VAL A 66 -12.98 9.76 4.94
N GLU A 67 -12.75 8.70 4.19
CA GLU A 67 -11.44 8.09 4.01
C GLU A 67 -11.11 7.90 2.55
N HIS A 68 -9.85 8.14 2.21
CA HIS A 68 -9.30 7.85 0.90
C HIS A 68 -8.43 6.60 1.01
N ILE A 69 -8.83 5.54 0.32
CA ILE A 69 -8.27 4.20 0.49
C ILE A 69 -7.65 3.75 -0.83
N PRO A 70 -6.31 3.67 -0.95
CA PRO A 70 -5.69 3.09 -2.13
C PRO A 70 -6.01 1.59 -2.21
N VAL A 71 -6.35 1.13 -3.41
CA VAL A 71 -6.70 -0.27 -3.69
C VAL A 71 -5.48 -0.97 -4.27
N SER A 72 -4.66 -1.54 -3.40
CA SER A 72 -3.47 -2.28 -3.81
C SER A 72 -3.82 -3.68 -4.33
N GLY A 73 -3.10 -4.15 -5.35
CA GLY A 73 -3.19 -5.53 -5.83
C GLY A 73 -4.34 -5.80 -6.81
N ILE A 74 -5.04 -4.76 -7.27
CA ILE A 74 -6.11 -4.87 -8.28
C ILE A 74 -5.79 -3.91 -9.44
N PRO A 75 -5.70 -4.39 -10.69
CA PRO A 75 -5.38 -3.53 -11.80
C PRO A 75 -6.56 -2.59 -12.13
N ALA A 76 -6.24 -1.36 -12.56
CA ALA A 76 -7.23 -0.43 -13.09
C ALA A 76 -8.00 -1.05 -14.27
N GLY A 77 -9.29 -0.74 -14.36
CA GLY A 77 -10.24 -1.33 -15.30
C GLY A 77 -10.88 -2.64 -14.83
N SER A 78 -10.46 -3.19 -13.68
CA SER A 78 -11.05 -4.41 -13.14
C SER A 78 -12.46 -4.18 -12.60
N THR A 79 -13.33 -5.17 -12.79
CA THR A 79 -14.63 -5.23 -12.14
C THR A 79 -14.53 -6.04 -10.86
N VAL A 80 -14.88 -5.42 -9.74
CA VAL A 80 -14.84 -6.01 -8.39
C VAL A 80 -16.16 -5.80 -7.68
N ASN A 81 -16.35 -6.46 -6.54
CA ASN A 81 -17.40 -6.09 -5.60
C ASN A 81 -16.77 -5.39 -4.39
N LEU A 82 -17.45 -4.40 -3.83
CA LEU A 82 -17.03 -3.76 -2.59
C LEU A 82 -17.87 -4.33 -1.45
N ARG A 83 -17.24 -4.52 -0.29
CA ARG A 83 -17.92 -4.98 0.91
C ARG A 83 -17.46 -4.19 2.12
N ALA A 84 -18.39 -3.69 2.91
CA ALA A 84 -18.12 -2.98 4.14
C ALA A 84 -18.89 -3.68 5.25
N VAL A 85 -18.18 -4.15 6.26
CA VAL A 85 -18.75 -4.87 7.39
C VAL A 85 -18.55 -4.01 8.62
N THR A 86 -19.59 -3.79 9.41
CA THR A 86 -19.43 -3.09 10.68
C THR A 86 -18.48 -3.85 11.61
N VAL A 87 -17.74 -3.15 12.47
CA VAL A 87 -16.75 -3.79 13.35
C VAL A 87 -17.33 -4.83 14.33
N ASP A 88 -18.63 -4.77 14.58
CA ASP A 88 -19.40 -5.75 15.36
C ASP A 88 -19.91 -6.94 14.53
N GLY A 89 -19.71 -6.93 13.21
CA GLY A 89 -20.15 -7.96 12.27
C GLY A 89 -21.66 -7.99 11.98
N THR A 90 -22.44 -7.08 12.56
CA THR A 90 -23.92 -7.15 12.51
C THR A 90 -24.51 -6.70 11.18
N ARG A 91 -23.83 -5.80 10.47
CA ARG A 91 -24.28 -5.23 9.20
C ARG A 91 -23.20 -5.37 8.15
N THR A 92 -23.63 -5.77 6.97
CA THR A 92 -22.78 -5.86 5.78
C THR A 92 -23.42 -5.07 4.66
N TYR A 93 -22.63 -4.18 4.05
CA TYR A 93 -22.99 -3.38 2.90
C TYR A 93 -22.18 -3.84 1.70
N THR A 94 -22.85 -4.17 0.61
CA THR A 94 -22.19 -4.65 -0.60
C THR A 94 -22.52 -3.76 -1.79
N LYS A 95 -21.55 -3.52 -2.65
CA LYS A 95 -21.73 -2.90 -3.95
C LYS A 95 -21.15 -3.84 -5.01
N ASN A 96 -21.99 -4.36 -5.88
CA ASN A 96 -21.58 -5.34 -6.87
C ASN A 96 -21.24 -4.70 -8.21
N ASN A 97 -20.36 -5.33 -8.98
CA ASN A 97 -19.97 -4.93 -10.33
C ASN A 97 -19.43 -3.50 -10.42
N VAL A 98 -18.55 -3.13 -9.48
CA VAL A 98 -17.84 -1.85 -9.48
C VAL A 98 -16.63 -1.95 -10.39
N THR A 99 -16.64 -1.17 -11.47
CA THR A 99 -15.45 -1.00 -12.30
C THR A 99 -14.54 0.04 -11.67
N LEU A 100 -13.37 -0.42 -11.26
CA LEU A 100 -12.31 0.42 -10.74
C LEU A 100 -11.61 1.12 -11.91
N ALA A 101 -12.17 2.22 -12.40
CA ALA A 101 -11.54 3.04 -13.43
C ALA A 101 -10.20 3.61 -12.92
N THR A 102 -9.41 4.19 -13.83
CA THR A 102 -8.19 4.96 -13.50
C THR A 102 -8.43 6.17 -12.61
N THR A 103 -9.70 6.46 -12.27
CA THR A 103 -10.13 7.53 -11.38
C THR A 103 -10.75 6.95 -10.10
N MET A 104 -10.69 7.74 -9.03
CA MET A 104 -11.24 7.44 -7.72
C MET A 104 -12.73 7.06 -7.76
N TYR A 105 -13.12 5.97 -7.09
CA TYR A 105 -14.51 5.54 -6.99
C TYR A 105 -15.14 5.99 -5.66
N GLU A 106 -16.24 6.73 -5.75
CA GLU A 106 -16.98 7.20 -4.58
C GLU A 106 -17.97 6.15 -4.08
N TRP A 107 -17.88 5.83 -2.79
CA TRP A 107 -18.80 4.94 -2.12
C TRP A 107 -19.26 5.52 -0.79
N ARG A 108 -20.55 5.83 -0.72
CA ARG A 108 -21.20 6.33 0.49
C ARG A 108 -21.96 5.20 1.18
N LEU A 109 -21.57 4.93 2.42
CA LEU A 109 -22.34 4.11 3.35
C LEU A 109 -23.44 4.98 3.97
N PRO A 110 -24.53 4.37 4.45
CA PRO A 110 -25.67 5.08 5.01
C PRO A 110 -25.25 6.10 6.07
#